data_AF-A0A427TIA5-F1
#
_entry.id   AF-A0A427TIA5-F1
#
_cell.length_a   1.000
_cell.length_b   1.000
_cell.length_c   1.000
_cell.angle_alpha   90.00
_cell.angle_beta   90.00
_cell.angle_gamma   90.00
#
_symmetry.space_group_name_H-M   'P 1'
#
loop_
_entity.id
_entity.type
_entity.pdbx_description
1 polymer ?
#
loop_
_entity_poly.entity_id
_entity_poly.type
_entity_poly.pdbx_seq_one_letter_code
_entity_poly.pdbx_strand_id
1 'polypeptide(L)'
;MNKLLNDPEFLTFCETAMPVEVVEKFTNNIRGLENIALRSIASRNKLPANVVNFLLAYFYSHYGNQVYNRNDLARLYDYWASNDVRTMAKAAEMANEDIEKILNTLK
;
A
#
# COMPACT_ATOMS: atom_id res chain seq x y z
N MET A 1 11.04 4.58 -8.59
CA MET A 1 9.72 4.02 -8.89
C MET A 1 9.87 2.55 -9.23
N ASN A 2 9.20 1.66 -8.51
CA ASN A 2 9.24 0.23 -8.78
C ASN A 2 8.52 -0.04 -10.11
N LYS A 3 9.20 -0.68 -11.08
CA LYS A 3 8.66 -0.96 -12.42
C LYS A 3 7.35 -1.78 -12.36
N LEU A 4 7.16 -2.55 -11.31
CA LEU A 4 6.00 -3.41 -11.10
C LEU A 4 4.69 -2.63 -10.89
N LEU A 5 4.73 -1.43 -10.30
CA LEU A 5 3.51 -0.65 -10.00
C LEU A 5 2.83 -0.08 -11.25
N ASN A 6 3.57 0.04 -12.35
CA ASN A 6 3.06 0.55 -13.63
C ASN A 6 2.75 -0.57 -14.62
N ASP A 7 2.92 -1.83 -14.21
CA ASP A 7 2.66 -2.98 -15.06
C ASP A 7 1.14 -3.23 -15.14
N PRO A 8 0.53 -3.22 -16.35
CA PRO A 8 -0.89 -3.51 -16.52
C PRO A 8 -1.33 -4.88 -15.95
N GLU A 9 -0.46 -5.89 -16.00
CA GLU A 9 -0.74 -7.20 -15.42
C GLU A 9 -0.80 -7.12 -13.90
N PHE A 10 0.06 -6.30 -13.30
CA PHE A 10 0.07 -6.09 -11.86
C PHE A 10 -1.15 -5.29 -11.38
N LEU A 11 -1.59 -4.30 -12.15
CA LEU A 11 -2.83 -3.57 -11.87
C LEU A 11 -4.04 -4.51 -11.86
N THR A 12 -4.10 -5.43 -12.83
CA THR A 12 -5.14 -6.47 -12.91
C THR A 12 -5.07 -7.42 -11.71
N PHE A 13 -3.87 -7.82 -11.29
CA PHE A 13 -3.67 -8.63 -10.09
C PHE A 13 -4.22 -7.93 -8.84
N CYS A 14 -3.99 -6.62 -8.67
CA CYS A 14 -4.52 -5.87 -7.53
C CYS A 14 -6.06 -5.85 -7.46
N GLU A 15 -6.78 -6.09 -8.56
CA GLU A 15 -8.25 -6.10 -8.57
C GLU A 15 -8.84 -7.29 -7.80
N THR A 16 -8.11 -8.41 -7.73
CA THR A 16 -8.63 -9.68 -7.20
C THR A 16 -7.77 -10.27 -6.08
N ALA A 17 -6.53 -9.81 -5.93
CA ALA A 17 -5.61 -10.33 -4.93
C ALA A 17 -6.12 -10.14 -3.50
N MET A 18 -5.72 -11.04 -2.62
CA MET A 18 -5.77 -10.82 -1.19
C MET A 18 -4.61 -9.90 -0.76
N PRO A 19 -4.79 -9.07 0.29
CA PRO A 19 -3.74 -8.24 0.85
C PRO A 19 -2.41 -8.97 1.09
N VAL A 20 -2.48 -10.21 1.57
CA VAL A 20 -1.30 -11.04 1.86
C VAL A 20 -0.50 -11.37 0.59
N GLU A 21 -1.17 -11.73 -0.50
CA GLU A 21 -0.54 -12.09 -1.78
C GLU A 21 0.19 -10.89 -2.39
N VAL A 22 -0.33 -9.68 -2.17
CA VAL A 22 0.35 -8.45 -2.59
C VAL A 22 1.65 -8.25 -1.81
N VAL A 23 1.63 -8.39 -0.48
CA VAL A 23 2.82 -8.18 0.37
C VAL A 23 3.91 -9.21 0.06
N GLU A 24 3.53 -10.45 -0.25
CA GLU A 24 4.47 -11.51 -0.64
C GLU A 24 5.25 -11.18 -1.93
N LYS A 25 4.71 -10.36 -2.85
CA LYS A 25 5.45 -9.94 -4.05
C LYS A 25 6.60 -8.96 -3.76
N PHE A 26 6.62 -8.32 -2.60
CA PHE A 26 7.62 -7.29 -2.25
C PHE A 26 8.45 -7.65 -1.02
N THR A 27 8.13 -8.74 -0.33
CA THR A 27 8.80 -9.17 0.89
C THR A 27 9.32 -10.59 0.72
N ASN A 28 10.52 -10.88 1.25
CA ASN A 28 11.07 -12.23 1.18
C ASN A 28 10.36 -13.21 2.13
N ASN A 29 9.61 -12.69 3.11
CA ASN A 29 8.76 -13.43 4.07
C ASN A 29 7.87 -12.42 4.81
N ILE A 30 6.60 -12.76 5.04
CA ILE A 30 5.72 -12.00 5.94
C ILE A 30 6.10 -12.33 7.38
N ARG A 31 6.58 -11.33 8.13
CA ARG A 31 7.00 -11.47 9.53
C ARG A 31 6.03 -10.74 10.47
N GLY A 32 6.41 -10.63 11.74
CA GLY A 32 5.56 -10.04 12.78
C GLY A 32 5.13 -8.60 12.46
N LEU A 33 6.02 -7.78 11.87
CA LEU A 33 5.72 -6.38 11.58
C LEU A 33 4.69 -6.25 10.45
N GLU A 34 4.86 -7.01 9.36
CA GLU A 34 3.94 -7.04 8.22
C GLU A 34 2.56 -7.51 8.67
N ASN A 35 2.50 -8.53 9.52
CA ASN A 35 1.25 -9.02 10.11
C ASN A 35 0.54 -7.97 10.98
N ILE A 36 1.30 -7.21 11.79
CA ILE A 36 0.74 -6.14 12.60
C ILE A 36 0.19 -5.03 11.70
N ALA A 37 0.96 -4.62 10.69
CA ALA A 37 0.57 -3.58 9.75
C ALA A 37 -0.69 -4.01 8.96
N LEU A 38 -0.73 -5.23 8.42
CA LEU A 38 -1.89 -5.79 7.71
C LEU A 38 -3.16 -5.86 8.58
N ARG A 39 -3.04 -6.25 9.85
CA ARG A 39 -4.19 -6.23 10.78
C ARG A 39 -4.73 -4.82 11.03
N SER A 40 -3.85 -3.82 11.05
CA SER A 40 -4.25 -2.41 11.28
C SER A 40 -5.10 -1.82 10.14
N ILE A 41 -5.02 -2.41 8.96
CA ILE A 41 -5.78 -2.03 7.76
C ILE A 41 -6.97 -2.95 7.48
N ALA A 42 -6.90 -4.22 7.88
CA ALA A 42 -8.03 -5.15 7.73
C ALA A 42 -9.31 -4.69 8.44
N SER A 43 -9.17 -3.89 9.51
CA SER A 43 -10.31 -3.28 10.22
C SER A 43 -10.86 -2.01 9.56
N ARG A 44 -10.27 -1.54 8.46
CA ARG A 44 -10.62 -0.29 7.78
C ARG A 44 -11.35 -0.57 6.48
N ASN A 45 -12.44 0.17 6.22
CA ASN A 45 -13.35 -0.07 5.08
C ASN A 45 -13.64 1.18 4.23
N LYS A 46 -12.82 2.24 4.35
CA LYS A 46 -13.02 3.50 3.62
C LYS A 46 -12.56 3.45 2.16
N LEU A 47 -11.59 2.59 1.86
CA LEU A 47 -11.02 2.41 0.53
C LEU A 47 -11.53 1.11 -0.12
N PRO A 48 -11.80 1.09 -1.43
CA PRO A 48 -12.08 -0.13 -2.17
C PRO A 48 -10.94 -1.16 -2.06
N ALA A 49 -11.27 -2.45 -2.09
CA ALA A 49 -10.29 -3.53 -1.88
C ALA A 49 -9.11 -3.48 -2.86
N ASN A 50 -9.37 -3.21 -4.14
CA ASN A 50 -8.34 -3.06 -5.16
C ASN A 50 -7.40 -1.87 -4.90
N VAL A 51 -7.94 -0.76 -4.41
CA VAL A 51 -7.12 0.39 -3.99
C VAL A 51 -6.27 0.05 -2.77
N VAL A 52 -6.83 -0.70 -1.80
CA VAL A 52 -6.05 -1.17 -0.64
C VAL A 52 -4.91 -2.08 -1.08
N ASN A 53 -5.16 -2.98 -2.03
CA ASN A 53 -4.12 -3.83 -2.62
C ASN A 53 -3.04 -3.00 -3.30
N PHE A 54 -3.40 -1.98 -4.07
CA PHE A 54 -2.42 -1.10 -4.71
C PHE A 54 -1.63 -0.25 -3.68
N LEU A 55 -2.29 0.23 -2.62
CA LEU A 55 -1.65 0.93 -1.51
C LEU A 55 -0.61 0.03 -0.82
N LEU A 56 -0.92 -1.24 -0.59
CA LEU A 56 0.02 -2.22 -0.04
C LEU A 56 1.22 -2.40 -0.96
N ALA A 57 0.97 -2.55 -2.26
CA ALA A 57 2.03 -2.66 -3.25
C ALA A 57 2.94 -1.43 -3.22
N TYR A 58 2.37 -0.23 -3.21
CA TYR A 58 3.11 1.01 -3.10
C TYR A 58 3.96 1.06 -1.82
N PHE A 59 3.37 0.78 -0.66
CA PHE A 59 4.07 0.79 0.63
C PHE A 59 5.24 -0.20 0.67
N TYR A 60 5.00 -1.47 0.32
CA TYR A 60 6.03 -2.50 0.38
C TYR A 60 7.00 -2.47 -0.80
N SER A 61 6.66 -1.80 -1.91
CA SER A 61 7.65 -1.53 -2.96
C SER A 61 8.79 -0.65 -2.46
N HIS A 62 8.55 0.17 -1.43
CA HIS A 62 9.53 1.02 -0.76
C HIS A 62 10.13 0.34 0.48
N TYR A 63 9.28 -0.13 1.38
CA TYR A 63 9.70 -0.69 2.68
C TYR A 63 9.93 -2.20 2.68
N GLY A 64 9.76 -2.88 1.56
CA GLY A 64 10.00 -4.31 1.43
C GLY A 64 11.40 -4.68 1.92
N ASN A 65 11.47 -5.55 2.93
CA ASN A 65 12.72 -5.96 3.59
C ASN A 65 13.47 -4.83 4.34
N GLN A 66 12.81 -3.71 4.64
CA GLN A 66 13.35 -2.61 5.44
C GLN A 66 12.59 -2.46 6.77
N VAL A 67 13.20 -1.74 7.72
CA VAL A 67 12.52 -1.37 8.97
C VAL A 67 11.66 -0.13 8.72
N TYR A 68 10.40 -0.17 9.15
CA TYR A 68 9.45 0.94 9.06
C TYR A 68 8.66 1.08 10.36
N ASN A 69 7.99 2.22 10.58
CA ASN A 69 7.09 2.36 11.72
C ASN A 69 5.78 1.60 11.42
N ARG A 70 5.38 0.71 12.34
CA ARG A 70 4.16 -0.11 12.22
C ARG A 70 2.89 0.69 11.92
N ASN A 71 2.87 1.99 12.28
CA ASN A 71 1.72 2.87 12.07
C ASN A 71 1.72 3.58 10.71
N ASP A 72 2.84 3.58 9.97
CA ASP A 72 2.96 4.37 8.74
C ASP A 72 1.99 3.90 7.65
N LEU A 73 1.79 2.59 7.53
CA LEU A 73 0.79 2.04 6.60
C LEU A 73 -0.63 2.51 6.92
N ALA A 74 -0.99 2.57 8.21
CA ALA A 74 -2.29 3.06 8.65
C ALA A 74 -2.45 4.58 8.40
N ARG A 75 -1.39 5.37 8.63
CA ARG A 75 -1.36 6.81 8.34
C ARG A 75 -1.50 7.08 6.85
N LEU A 76 -0.78 6.32 6.02
CA LEU A 76 -0.86 6.44 4.57
C LEU A 76 -2.24 6.04 4.04
N TYR A 77 -2.86 5.00 4.61
CA TYR A 77 -4.26 4.65 4.33
C TYR A 77 -5.20 5.81 4.63
N ASP A 78 -5.08 6.40 5.82
CA ASP A 78 -5.93 7.53 6.23
C ASP A 78 -5.75 8.74 5.32
N TYR A 79 -4.52 8.99 4.89
CA TYR A 79 -4.22 10.03 3.91
C TYR A 79 -4.90 9.75 2.56
N TRP A 80 -4.81 8.54 2.02
CA TRP A 80 -5.48 8.19 0.76
C TRP A 80 -7.00 8.25 0.88
N ALA A 81 -7.57 7.80 2.00
CA ALA A 81 -9.00 7.91 2.27
C ALA A 81 -9.47 9.36 2.36
N SER A 82 -8.65 10.24 2.94
CA SER A 82 -8.95 11.68 3.05
C SER A 82 -8.84 12.42 1.72
N ASN A 83 -8.04 11.92 0.78
CA ASN A 83 -7.90 12.45 -0.58
C ASN A 83 -8.84 11.78 -1.60
N ASP A 84 -9.84 11.03 -1.12
CA ASP A 84 -10.85 10.34 -1.93
C ASP A 84 -10.26 9.43 -3.03
N VAL A 85 -9.15 8.74 -2.72
CA VAL A 85 -8.50 7.80 -3.63
C VAL A 85 -9.36 6.54 -3.76
N ARG A 86 -10.39 6.55 -4.62
CA ARG A 86 -11.32 5.42 -4.80
C ARG A 86 -11.16 4.64 -6.11
N THR A 87 -10.24 5.07 -6.97
CA THR A 87 -10.02 4.45 -8.28
C THR A 87 -8.56 4.05 -8.44
N MET A 88 -8.31 3.02 -9.25
CA MET A 88 -6.94 2.60 -9.58
C MET A 88 -6.16 3.71 -10.28
N ALA A 89 -6.82 4.51 -11.14
CA ALA A 89 -6.21 5.67 -11.77
C ALA A 89 -5.70 6.68 -10.72
N LYS A 90 -6.52 7.02 -9.72
CA LYS A 90 -6.11 7.94 -8.66
C LYS A 90 -5.02 7.33 -7.78
N ALA A 91 -5.12 6.05 -7.46
CA ALA A 91 -4.10 5.34 -6.70
C ALA A 91 -2.74 5.33 -7.44
N ALA A 92 -2.73 5.13 -8.76
CA ALA A 92 -1.54 5.24 -9.59
C ALA A 92 -0.97 6.66 -9.63
N GLU A 93 -1.81 7.70 -9.67
CA GLU A 93 -1.37 9.09 -9.52
C GLU A 93 -0.65 9.32 -8.20
N MET A 94 -1.28 8.91 -7.08
CA MET A 94 -0.72 9.06 -5.73
C MET A 94 0.60 8.31 -5.54
N ALA A 95 0.77 7.17 -6.21
CA ALA A 95 1.99 6.38 -6.13
C ALA A 95 3.19 7.00 -6.86
N ASN A 96 3.01 8.10 -7.61
CA ASN A 96 4.12 8.88 -8.14
C ASN A 96 4.76 9.79 -7.09
N GLU A 97 4.08 10.05 -5.98
CA GLU A 97 4.63 10.83 -4.89
C GLU A 97 5.64 10.01 -4.07
N ASP A 98 6.58 10.71 -3.44
CA ASP A 98 7.56 10.11 -2.54
C ASP A 98 6.89 9.81 -1.19
N ILE A 99 6.86 8.51 -0.84
CA ILE A 99 6.18 8.02 0.36
C ILE A 99 6.74 8.63 1.64
N GLU A 100 8.05 8.88 1.70
CA GLU A 100 8.68 9.46 2.89
C GLU A 100 8.32 10.94 3.02
N LYS A 101 8.18 11.65 1.90
CA LYS A 101 7.69 13.04 1.91
C LYS A 101 6.26 13.10 2.43
N ILE A 102 5.38 12.24 1.95
CA ILE A 102 4.00 12.14 2.45
C ILE A 102 4.01 11.84 3.96
N LEU A 103 4.68 10.78 4.40
CA LEU A 103 4.66 10.39 5.82
C LEU A 103 5.24 11.47 6.75
N ASN A 104 6.15 12.30 6.26
CA ASN A 104 6.69 13.44 6.99
C ASN A 104 5.71 14.61 7.13
N THR A 105 4.76 14.80 6.20
CA THR A 105 3.72 15.84 6.33
C THR A 105 2.56 15.41 7.24
N LEU A 106 2.38 14.11 7.46
CA LEU A 106 1.32 13.55 8.31
C LEU A 106 1.63 13.58 9.82
N LYS A 107 2.63 14.35 10.26
CA LYS A 107 3.13 14.37 11.65
C LYS A 107 2.15 15.00 12.62
#